data_AF-A0A3A6HC32-F1
#
_entry.id   AF-A0A3A6HC32-F1
#
_cell.length_a   1.000
_cell.length_b   1.000
_cell.length_c   1.000
_cell.angle_alpha   90.00
_cell.angle_beta   90.00
_cell.angle_gamma   90.00
#
_symmetry.space_group_name_H-M   'P 1'
#
loop_
_entity.id
_entity.type
_entity.pdbx_description
1 polymer ?
#
loop_
_entity_poly.entity_id
_entity_poly.type
_entity_poly.pdbx_seq_one_letter_code
_entity_poly.pdbx_strand_id
1 'polypeptide(L)'
;MHQFEEYAFPGGFPIISNMAGLGEVDHPERYPLNARQSFLSNVIFCYLSYIIPILFPNLIWMGASQVLAGVWQLPGHGIAMNVRLKSKYNPGLASTAFLQTPVAIYYIWYVVRYMPDKAGQLWWGIPGSLAMLLLTFIVPILFMKDKNSKYPFDDRELYGYNKEHVIKLWEERKAAKAAKETK
;
A
#
# COMPACT_ATOMS: atom_id res chain seq x y z
N MET A 1 -10.35 4.77 4.24
CA MET A 1 -10.38 3.47 4.94
C MET A 1 -9.04 2.75 4.90
N HIS A 2 -8.48 2.41 3.74
CA HIS A 2 -7.17 1.72 3.69
C HIS A 2 -6.05 2.48 4.40
N GLN A 3 -5.88 3.75 4.07
CA GLN A 3 -4.93 4.65 4.73
C GLN A 3 -5.23 4.84 6.22
N PHE A 4 -6.50 4.77 6.63
CA PHE A 4 -6.84 4.83 8.04
C PHE A 4 -6.33 3.58 8.76
N GLU A 5 -6.51 2.40 8.16
CA GLU A 5 -6.00 1.16 8.72
C GLU A 5 -4.47 1.17 8.86
N GLU A 6 -3.79 1.63 7.81
CA GLU A 6 -2.32 1.64 7.72
C GLU A 6 -1.64 2.63 8.66
N TYR A 7 -2.19 3.84 8.83
CA TYR A 7 -1.53 4.95 9.53
C TYR A 7 -2.20 5.35 10.84
N ALA A 8 -3.50 5.08 11.03
CA ALA A 8 -4.24 5.54 12.21
C ALA A 8 -4.66 4.41 13.15
N PHE A 9 -5.47 3.45 12.68
CA PHE A 9 -5.92 2.33 13.50
C PHE A 9 -6.14 1.04 12.70
N PRO A 10 -5.40 -0.05 12.99
CA PRO A 10 -4.46 -0.15 14.10
C PRO A 10 -3.16 0.64 13.86
N GLY A 11 -2.84 1.08 12.65
CA GLY A 11 -1.58 1.77 12.37
C GLY A 11 -0.38 0.81 12.35
N GLY A 12 0.81 1.30 12.04
CA GLY A 12 2.04 0.50 12.03
C GLY A 12 2.51 0.05 10.65
N PHE A 13 1.75 0.34 9.58
CA PHE A 13 2.18 -0.01 8.24
C PHE A 13 3.54 0.58 7.83
N PRO A 14 3.90 1.82 8.19
CA PRO A 14 5.15 2.41 7.74
C PRO A 14 6.40 1.64 8.18
N ILE A 15 6.50 1.30 9.48
CA ILE A 15 7.64 0.51 9.97
C ILE A 15 7.61 -0.90 9.40
N ILE A 16 6.43 -1.52 9.27
CA ILE A 16 6.28 -2.87 8.72
C ILE A 16 6.73 -2.88 7.25
N SER A 17 6.35 -1.88 6.47
CA SER A 17 6.76 -1.76 5.07
C SER A 17 8.26 -1.55 4.93
N ASN A 18 8.81 -0.60 5.67
CA ASN A 18 10.24 -0.31 5.62
C ASN A 18 11.09 -1.47 6.12
N MET A 19 10.78 -2.02 7.29
CA MET A 19 11.56 -3.08 7.94
C MET A 19 11.22 -4.48 7.40
N ALA A 20 9.95 -4.88 7.48
CA ALA A 20 9.57 -6.23 7.12
C ALA A 20 9.54 -6.41 5.59
N GLY A 21 8.92 -5.45 4.89
CA GLY A 21 8.69 -5.46 3.45
C GLY A 21 9.94 -5.17 2.61
N LEU A 22 10.67 -4.11 2.95
CA LEU A 22 11.79 -3.58 2.16
C LEU A 22 13.16 -3.83 2.78
N GLY A 23 13.21 -4.37 4.00
CA GLY A 23 14.44 -4.86 4.63
C GLY A 23 15.33 -3.78 5.25
N GLU A 24 14.85 -2.54 5.41
CA GLU A 24 15.59 -1.49 6.10
C GLU A 24 15.58 -1.74 7.62
N VAL A 25 16.75 -1.69 8.25
CA VAL A 25 16.90 -1.96 9.69
C VAL A 25 17.65 -0.84 10.42
N ASP A 26 18.27 0.09 9.70
CA ASP A 26 19.03 1.20 10.28
C ASP A 26 18.09 2.37 10.60
N HIS A 27 17.21 2.72 9.65
CA HIS A 27 16.31 3.88 9.75
C HIS A 27 14.87 3.58 9.27
N PRO A 28 14.21 2.51 9.75
CA PRO A 28 12.89 2.11 9.27
C PRO A 28 11.78 3.13 9.60
N GLU A 29 12.03 4.08 10.50
CA GLU A 29 11.12 5.19 10.83
C GLU A 29 11.02 6.25 9.72
N ARG A 30 11.95 6.23 8.74
CA ARG A 30 12.00 7.26 7.68
C ARG A 30 12.52 6.80 6.33
N TYR A 31 12.93 5.54 6.18
CA TYR A 31 13.45 5.03 4.92
C TYR A 31 13.01 3.59 4.64
N PRO A 32 12.69 3.24 3.37
CA PRO A 32 12.60 4.13 2.21
C PRO A 32 11.34 5.00 2.17
N LEU A 33 10.25 4.58 2.81
CA LEU A 33 9.06 5.43 2.98
C LEU A 33 9.33 6.45 4.09
N ASN A 34 8.81 7.67 3.91
CA ASN A 34 8.80 8.73 4.91
C ASN A 34 7.44 9.46 4.90
N ALA A 35 7.14 10.22 5.96
CA ALA A 35 5.84 10.85 6.14
C ALA A 35 5.49 11.81 4.99
N ARG A 36 6.46 12.58 4.48
CA ARG A 36 6.24 13.49 3.35
C ARG A 36 5.87 12.76 2.07
N GLN A 37 6.63 11.71 1.72
CA GLN A 37 6.34 10.91 0.53
C GLN A 37 4.99 10.20 0.68
N SER A 38 4.72 9.62 1.83
CA SER A 38 3.45 8.92 2.09
C SER A 38 2.27 9.86 2.02
N PHE A 39 2.38 11.08 2.56
CA PHE A 39 1.36 12.12 2.38
C PHE A 39 1.11 12.43 0.91
N LEU A 40 2.16 12.64 0.11
CA LEU A 40 2.01 12.97 -1.31
C LEU A 40 1.34 11.82 -2.09
N SER A 41 1.79 10.59 -1.88
CA SER A 41 1.18 9.40 -2.49
C SER A 41 -0.27 9.22 -2.07
N ASN A 42 -0.54 9.23 -0.76
CA ASN A 42 -1.84 8.88 -0.21
C ASN A 42 -2.88 9.98 -0.37
N VAL A 43 -2.49 11.23 -0.20
CA VAL A 43 -3.44 12.35 -0.19
C VAL A 43 -3.54 12.97 -1.58
N ILE A 44 -2.42 13.24 -2.24
CA ILE A 44 -2.48 13.93 -3.52
C ILE A 44 -2.72 12.92 -4.65
N PHE A 45 -1.81 11.96 -4.84
CA PHE A 45 -1.89 11.08 -6.01
C PHE A 45 -3.06 10.11 -5.94
N CYS A 46 -3.33 9.44 -4.81
CA CYS A 46 -4.50 8.58 -4.71
C CYS A 46 -5.81 9.35 -4.89
N TYR A 47 -5.98 10.54 -4.30
CA TYR A 47 -7.23 11.30 -4.45
C TYR A 47 -7.44 11.73 -5.90
N LEU A 48 -6.39 12.16 -6.60
CA LEU A 48 -6.48 12.43 -8.04
C LEU A 48 -6.90 11.16 -8.81
N SER A 49 -6.33 10.01 -8.48
CA SER A 49 -6.72 8.72 -9.07
C SER A 49 -8.18 8.33 -8.80
N TYR A 50 -8.78 8.78 -7.70
CA TYR A 50 -10.21 8.59 -7.42
C TYR A 50 -11.11 9.61 -8.12
N ILE A 51 -10.68 10.88 -8.15
CA ILE A 51 -11.48 11.99 -8.68
C ILE A 51 -11.57 11.93 -10.20
N ILE A 52 -10.48 11.59 -10.90
CA ILE A 52 -10.45 11.57 -12.37
C ILE A 52 -11.53 10.63 -12.94
N PRO A 53 -11.66 9.35 -12.52
CA PRO A 53 -12.75 8.48 -12.99
C PRO A 53 -14.16 9.02 -12.73
N ILE A 54 -14.37 9.79 -11.64
CA ILE A 54 -15.67 10.40 -11.32
C ILE A 54 -16.01 11.48 -12.35
N LEU A 55 -15.02 12.25 -12.82
CA LEU A 55 -15.21 13.28 -13.85
C LEU A 55 -15.42 12.67 -15.25
N PHE A 56 -14.96 11.45 -15.48
CA PHE A 56 -15.09 10.74 -16.76
C PHE A 56 -15.81 9.38 -16.61
N PRO A 57 -17.06 9.36 -16.13
CA PRO A 57 -17.76 8.12 -15.76
C PRO A 57 -18.05 7.20 -16.95
N ASN A 58 -17.96 7.72 -18.18
CA ASN A 58 -18.11 6.93 -19.40
C ASN A 58 -16.85 6.17 -19.82
N LEU A 59 -15.68 6.51 -19.25
CA LEU A 59 -14.40 5.84 -19.48
C LEU A 59 -14.21 4.76 -18.42
N ILE A 60 -14.91 3.63 -18.61
CA ILE A 60 -14.96 2.50 -17.68
C ILE A 60 -13.57 1.96 -17.32
N TRP A 61 -12.61 2.04 -18.25
CA TRP A 61 -11.25 1.60 -17.98
C TRP A 61 -10.58 2.39 -16.84
N MET A 62 -10.90 3.68 -16.66
CA MET A 62 -10.33 4.50 -15.58
C MET A 62 -10.82 4.04 -14.21
N GLY A 63 -12.12 3.79 -14.07
CA GLY A 63 -12.70 3.21 -12.85
C GLY A 63 -12.20 1.78 -12.62
N ALA A 64 -12.06 0.99 -13.70
CA ALA A 64 -11.51 -0.37 -13.63
C ALA A 64 -10.06 -0.36 -13.12
N SER A 65 -9.22 0.55 -13.62
CA SER A 65 -7.85 0.73 -13.13
C SER A 65 -7.79 1.05 -11.65
N GLN A 66 -8.69 1.91 -11.17
CA GLN A 66 -8.76 2.28 -9.76
C GLN A 66 -9.12 1.08 -8.88
N VAL A 67 -10.19 0.34 -9.21
CA VAL A 67 -10.64 -0.78 -8.37
C VAL A 67 -9.67 -1.96 -8.43
N LEU A 68 -9.08 -2.24 -9.60
CA LEU A 68 -8.10 -3.31 -9.77
C LEU A 68 -6.78 -3.03 -9.05
N ALA A 69 -6.36 -1.76 -8.94
CA ALA A 69 -5.21 -1.42 -8.11
C ALA A 69 -5.43 -1.76 -6.64
N GLY A 70 -6.65 -1.58 -6.13
CA GLY A 70 -7.03 -2.08 -4.80
C GLY A 70 -6.92 -3.61 -4.70
N VAL A 71 -7.35 -4.34 -5.73
CA VAL A 71 -7.23 -5.81 -5.78
C VAL A 71 -5.77 -6.26 -5.75
N TRP A 72 -4.85 -5.57 -6.43
CA TRP A 72 -3.41 -5.88 -6.38
C TRP A 72 -2.79 -5.73 -5.00
N GLN A 73 -3.42 -4.98 -4.09
CA GLN A 73 -2.99 -4.90 -2.70
C GLN A 73 -3.29 -6.21 -1.94
N LEU A 74 -4.25 -7.03 -2.39
CA LEU A 74 -4.66 -8.23 -1.66
C LEU A 74 -3.54 -9.28 -1.58
N PRO A 75 -2.81 -9.62 -2.66
CA PRO A 75 -1.60 -10.45 -2.53
C PRO A 75 -0.52 -9.78 -1.65
N GLY A 76 -0.39 -8.45 -1.74
CA GLY A 76 0.59 -7.67 -0.97
C GLY A 76 0.37 -7.77 0.54
N HIS A 77 -0.82 -7.41 1.01
CA HIS A 77 -1.18 -7.47 2.43
C HIS A 77 -1.56 -8.88 2.88
N GLY A 78 -2.28 -9.65 2.06
CA GLY A 78 -2.79 -10.97 2.43
C GLY A 78 -1.70 -12.03 2.54
N ILE A 79 -0.67 -11.95 1.68
CA ILE A 79 0.38 -12.97 1.59
C ILE A 79 1.75 -12.36 1.90
N ALA A 80 2.24 -11.47 1.03
CA ALA A 80 3.65 -11.08 1.04
C ALA A 80 4.08 -10.40 2.34
N MET A 81 3.28 -9.44 2.84
CA MET A 81 3.58 -8.71 4.07
C MET A 81 3.43 -9.60 5.30
N ASN A 82 2.36 -10.40 5.36
CA ASN A 82 2.12 -11.35 6.44
C ASN A 82 3.24 -12.39 6.58
N VAL A 83 3.72 -12.95 5.47
CA VAL A 83 4.87 -13.88 5.46
C VAL A 83 6.13 -13.20 6.01
N ARG A 84 6.44 -11.97 5.56
CA ARG A 84 7.63 -11.23 6.00
C ARG A 84 7.54 -10.75 7.45
N LEU A 85 6.35 -10.37 7.89
CA LEU A 85 6.05 -9.96 9.25
C LEU A 85 5.91 -11.15 10.21
N LYS A 86 5.83 -12.39 9.69
CA LYS A 86 5.48 -13.59 10.47
C LYS A 86 4.17 -13.41 11.24
N SER A 87 3.17 -12.83 10.58
CA SER A 87 1.85 -12.54 11.18
C SER A 87 0.72 -12.96 10.25
N LYS A 88 -0.48 -13.15 10.82
CA LYS A 88 -1.71 -13.43 10.06
C LYS A 88 -2.40 -12.15 9.58
N TYR A 89 -1.98 -11.02 10.12
CA TYR A 89 -2.56 -9.73 9.81
C TYR A 89 -1.47 -8.66 9.79
N ASN A 90 -1.69 -7.66 8.94
CA ASN A 90 -0.98 -6.41 8.94
C ASN A 90 -1.97 -5.29 8.59
N PRO A 91 -1.69 -4.04 9.01
CA PRO A 91 -2.49 -2.89 8.66
C PRO A 91 -2.59 -2.74 7.13
N GLY A 92 -3.82 -2.67 6.63
CA GLY A 92 -4.20 -2.58 5.22
C GLY A 92 -4.90 -3.84 4.71
N LEU A 93 -4.78 -4.97 5.43
CA LEU A 93 -5.41 -6.23 5.03
C LEU A 93 -6.93 -6.19 5.13
N ALA A 94 -7.50 -5.66 6.22
CA ALA A 94 -8.95 -5.71 6.42
C ALA A 94 -9.68 -4.84 5.38
N SER A 95 -9.21 -3.62 5.17
CA SER A 95 -9.76 -2.72 4.16
C SER A 95 -9.55 -3.24 2.74
N THR A 96 -8.42 -3.88 2.45
CA THR A 96 -8.24 -4.51 1.13
C THR A 96 -9.23 -5.67 0.94
N ALA A 97 -9.29 -6.61 1.88
CA ALA A 97 -10.08 -7.83 1.75
C ALA A 97 -11.60 -7.60 1.86
N PHE A 98 -12.04 -6.71 2.76
CA PHE A 98 -13.46 -6.51 3.09
C PHE A 98 -14.07 -5.24 2.51
N LEU A 99 -13.27 -4.35 1.91
CA LEU A 99 -13.80 -3.15 1.26
C LEU A 99 -13.36 -3.06 -0.21
N GLN A 100 -12.06 -3.00 -0.49
CA GLN A 100 -11.58 -2.80 -1.86
C GLN A 100 -11.93 -3.97 -2.78
N THR A 101 -11.70 -5.21 -2.34
CA THR A 101 -12.03 -6.40 -3.14
C THR A 101 -13.53 -6.54 -3.41
N PRO A 102 -14.44 -6.42 -2.42
CA PRO A 102 -15.88 -6.43 -2.68
C PRO A 102 -16.34 -5.30 -3.61
N VAL A 103 -15.79 -4.08 -3.46
CA VAL A 103 -16.08 -2.96 -4.36
C VAL A 103 -15.64 -3.27 -5.78
N ALA A 104 -14.47 -3.86 -5.98
CA ALA A 104 -13.99 -4.26 -7.30
C ALA A 104 -14.89 -5.34 -7.94
N ILE A 105 -15.30 -6.35 -7.17
CA ILE A 105 -16.23 -7.40 -7.62
C ILE A 105 -17.55 -6.77 -8.05
N TYR A 106 -18.11 -5.88 -7.22
CA TYR A 106 -19.36 -5.19 -7.52
C TYR A 106 -19.23 -4.31 -8.77
N TYR A 107 -18.15 -3.56 -8.91
CA TYR A 107 -17.88 -2.72 -10.08
C TYR A 107 -17.84 -3.55 -11.37
N ILE A 108 -17.09 -4.66 -11.37
CA ILE A 108 -16.99 -5.57 -12.53
C ILE A 108 -18.35 -6.16 -12.85
N TRP A 109 -19.07 -6.67 -11.85
CA TRP A 109 -20.43 -7.20 -12.02
C TRP A 109 -21.37 -6.15 -12.62
N TYR A 110 -21.34 -4.93 -12.10
CA TYR A 110 -22.20 -3.84 -12.55
C TYR A 110 -21.94 -3.48 -14.01
N VAL A 111 -20.68 -3.33 -14.40
CA VAL A 111 -20.28 -3.05 -15.79
C VAL A 111 -20.73 -4.17 -16.72
N VAL A 112 -20.46 -5.43 -16.37
CA VAL A 112 -20.83 -6.58 -17.21
C VAL A 112 -22.35 -6.69 -17.35
N ARG A 113 -23.10 -6.41 -16.28
CA ARG A 113 -24.55 -6.59 -16.26
C ARG A 113 -25.32 -5.46 -16.93
N TYR A 114 -24.91 -4.21 -16.72
CA TYR A 114 -25.68 -3.03 -17.10
C TYR A 114 -25.02 -2.18 -18.20
N MET A 115 -23.74 -2.43 -18.53
CA MET A 115 -23.00 -1.73 -19.58
C MET A 115 -22.22 -2.73 -20.47
N PRO A 116 -22.88 -3.77 -21.02
CA PRO A 116 -22.20 -4.86 -21.73
C PRO A 116 -21.43 -4.37 -22.97
N ASP A 117 -21.91 -3.31 -23.62
CA ASP A 117 -21.25 -2.61 -24.74
C ASP A 117 -19.91 -1.98 -24.35
N LYS A 118 -19.72 -1.62 -23.08
CA LYS A 118 -18.49 -1.04 -22.53
C LYS A 118 -17.62 -2.04 -21.78
N ALA A 119 -18.09 -3.28 -21.56
CA ALA A 119 -17.40 -4.27 -20.74
C ALA A 119 -15.98 -4.61 -21.25
N GLY A 120 -15.72 -4.48 -22.56
CA GLY A 120 -14.38 -4.63 -23.13
C GLY A 120 -13.33 -3.68 -22.52
N GLN A 121 -13.76 -2.53 -21.98
CA GLN A 121 -12.85 -1.59 -21.30
C GLN A 121 -12.27 -2.12 -19.98
N LEU A 122 -12.87 -3.15 -19.38
CA LEU A 122 -12.33 -3.79 -18.17
C LEU A 122 -10.91 -4.34 -18.40
N TRP A 123 -10.62 -4.82 -19.61
CA TRP A 123 -9.30 -5.31 -19.99
C TRP A 123 -8.23 -4.21 -19.94
N TRP A 124 -8.57 -3.00 -20.37
CA TRP A 124 -7.69 -1.82 -20.27
C TRP A 124 -7.50 -1.36 -18.82
N GLY A 125 -8.45 -1.70 -17.93
CA GLY A 125 -8.32 -1.52 -16.50
C GLY A 125 -7.07 -2.18 -15.91
N ILE A 126 -6.66 -3.35 -16.41
CA ILE A 126 -5.51 -4.11 -15.89
C ILE A 126 -4.18 -3.35 -16.09
N PRO A 127 -3.72 -3.03 -17.31
CA PRO A 127 -2.49 -2.26 -17.47
C PRO A 127 -2.61 -0.86 -16.84
N GLY A 128 -3.79 -0.24 -16.87
CA GLY A 128 -3.98 1.05 -16.21
C GLY A 128 -3.86 0.97 -14.69
N SER A 129 -4.25 -0.14 -14.05
CA SER A 129 -4.06 -0.34 -12.60
C SER A 129 -2.59 -0.45 -12.22
N LEU A 130 -1.78 -1.13 -13.04
CA LEU A 130 -0.34 -1.25 -12.85
C LEU A 130 0.35 0.11 -13.04
N ALA A 131 -0.03 0.85 -14.08
CA ALA A 131 0.45 2.20 -14.31
C ALA A 131 0.08 3.12 -13.14
N MET A 132 -1.13 3.00 -12.60
CA MET A 132 -1.57 3.79 -11.46
C MET A 132 -0.76 3.47 -10.20
N LEU A 133 -0.53 2.19 -9.87
CA LEU A 133 0.30 1.80 -8.73
C LEU A 133 1.75 2.30 -8.88
N LEU A 134 2.29 2.20 -10.10
CA LEU A 134 3.62 2.70 -10.43
C LEU A 134 3.72 4.21 -10.18
N LEU A 135 2.80 5.00 -10.73
CA LEU A 135 2.82 6.46 -10.66
C LEU A 135 2.47 7.00 -9.27
N THR A 136 1.58 6.32 -8.55
CA THR A 136 1.07 6.77 -7.25
C THR A 136 2.02 6.43 -6.11
N PHE A 137 2.68 5.26 -6.18
CA PHE A 137 3.48 4.74 -5.07
C PHE A 137 4.93 4.52 -5.44
N ILE A 138 5.22 3.68 -6.43
CA ILE A 138 6.59 3.24 -6.71
C ILE A 138 7.47 4.42 -7.14
N VAL A 139 7.02 5.23 -8.10
CA VAL A 139 7.76 6.40 -8.58
C VAL A 139 8.01 7.39 -7.45
N PRO A 140 7.01 7.87 -6.69
CA PRO A 140 7.25 8.75 -5.55
C PRO A 140 8.21 8.18 -4.51
N ILE A 141 8.11 6.89 -4.17
CA ILE A 141 9.06 6.24 -3.23
C ILE A 141 10.48 6.30 -3.78
N LEU A 142 10.69 5.93 -5.04
CA LEU A 142 12.03 5.90 -5.65
C LEU A 142 12.68 7.29 -5.70
N PHE A 143 11.91 8.33 -5.99
CA PHE A 143 12.40 9.70 -6.08
C PHE A 143 12.54 10.41 -4.73
N MET A 144 11.77 10.00 -3.71
CA MET A 144 11.69 10.72 -2.43
C MET A 144 12.24 9.95 -1.23
N LYS A 145 12.75 8.73 -1.42
CA LYS A 145 13.44 7.99 -0.36
C LYS A 145 14.69 8.74 0.08
N ASP A 146 14.83 8.95 1.38
CA ASP A 146 15.95 9.67 1.96
C ASP A 146 16.22 9.18 3.38
N LYS A 147 17.42 8.62 3.60
CA LYS A 147 17.85 8.14 4.93
C LYS A 147 18.00 9.27 5.95
N ASN A 148 18.20 10.51 5.48
CA ASN A 148 18.33 11.71 6.31
C ASN A 148 17.05 12.56 6.29
N SER A 149 15.91 11.99 5.88
CA SER A 149 14.64 12.70 5.82
C SER A 149 14.32 13.40 7.15
N LYS A 150 13.99 14.69 7.07
CA LYS A 150 13.47 15.49 8.20
C LYS A 150 12.03 15.14 8.57
N TYR A 151 11.41 14.20 7.85
CA TYR A 151 10.01 13.81 8.00
C TYR A 151 9.91 12.32 8.37
N PRO A 152 10.40 11.90 9.56
CA PRO A 152 10.09 10.56 10.06
C PRO A 152 8.58 10.44 10.30
N PHE A 153 8.08 9.20 10.33
CA PHE A 153 6.72 8.95 10.81
C PHE A 153 6.62 9.19 12.32
N ASP A 154 5.42 9.52 12.79
CA ASP A 154 5.15 9.64 14.22
C ASP A 154 5.11 8.26 14.90
N ASP A 155 5.48 8.19 16.17
CA ASP A 155 5.47 6.94 16.95
C ASP A 155 4.11 6.23 16.92
N ARG A 156 3.01 6.99 16.90
CA ARG A 156 1.65 6.43 16.79
C ARG A 156 1.41 5.71 15.47
N GLU A 157 2.03 6.20 14.39
CA GLU A 157 1.92 5.62 13.05
C GLU A 157 2.85 4.41 12.90
N LEU A 158 3.98 4.39 13.63
CA LEU A 158 4.95 3.30 13.57
C LEU A 158 4.52 2.08 14.38
N TYR A 159 3.93 2.26 15.56
CA TYR A 159 3.80 1.18 16.54
C TYR A 159 2.36 0.83 16.93
N GLY A 160 1.38 1.23 16.12
CA GLY A 160 -0.01 0.98 16.45
C GLY A 160 -0.41 -0.51 16.41
N TYR A 161 0.06 -1.28 15.43
CA TYR A 161 -0.19 -2.73 15.36
C TYR A 161 0.95 -3.55 15.98
N ASN A 162 0.60 -4.33 17.01
CA ASN A 162 1.45 -5.35 17.64
C ASN A 162 2.91 -4.88 17.87
N LYS A 163 3.05 -3.77 18.59
CA LYS A 163 4.33 -3.09 18.87
C LYS A 163 5.43 -4.04 19.33
N GLU A 164 5.13 -4.89 20.31
CA GLU A 164 6.09 -5.81 20.91
C GLU A 164 6.67 -6.78 19.87
N HIS A 165 5.81 -7.37 19.04
CA HIS A 165 6.23 -8.27 17.96
C HIS A 165 7.06 -7.55 16.91
N VAL A 166 6.65 -6.35 16.50
CA VAL A 166 7.34 -5.55 15.49
C VAL A 166 8.75 -5.17 15.97
N ILE A 167 8.89 -4.71 17.21
CA ILE A 167 10.19 -4.36 17.80
C ILE A 167 11.07 -5.60 17.90
N LYS A 168 10.53 -6.72 18.40
CA LYS A 168 11.29 -7.98 18.48
C LYS A 168 11.81 -8.42 17.11
N LEU A 169 10.97 -8.40 16.09
CA LEU A 169 11.37 -8.77 14.73
C LEU A 169 12.42 -7.82 14.16
N TRP A 170 12.31 -6.53 14.46
CA TRP A 170 13.31 -5.54 14.03
C TRP A 170 14.69 -5.83 14.65
N GLU A 171 14.76 -6.07 15.96
CA GLU A 171 16.01 -6.42 16.65
C GLU A 171 16.61 -7.73 16.13
N GLU A 172 15.79 -8.76 15.89
CA GLU A 172 16.23 -10.02 15.26
C GLU A 172 16.90 -9.77 13.90
N ARG A 173 16.30 -8.92 13.05
CA ARG A 173 16.84 -8.60 11.73
C ARG A 173 18.10 -7.75 11.80
N LYS A 174 18.16 -6.81 12.73
CA LYS A 174 19.33 -5.96 12.97
C LYS A 174 20.53 -6.80 13.41
N ALA A 175 20.33 -7.72 14.36
CA ALA A 175 21.36 -8.68 14.77
C ALA A 175 21.81 -9.59 13.63
N ALA A 176 20.87 -10.08 12.80
CA ALA A 176 21.20 -10.90 11.64
C ALA A 176 22.00 -10.14 10.56
N LYS A 177 21.75 -8.84 10.37
CA LYS A 177 22.54 -7.98 9.48
C LYS A 177 23.97 -7.81 10.02
N ALA A 178 24.12 -7.45 11.30
CA ALA A 178 25.43 -7.29 11.93
C ALA A 178 26.28 -8.57 11.84
N ALA A 179 25.68 -9.74 12.10
CA ALA A 179 26.38 -11.03 12.02
C ALA A 179 26.86 -11.39 10.60
N LYS A 180 26.20 -10.86 9.55
CA LYS A 180 26.64 -11.03 8.16
C LYS A 180 27.78 -10.09 7.79
N GLU A 181 27.84 -8.90 8.37
CA GLU A 181 28.88 -7.91 8.11
C GLU A 181 30.21 -8.25 8.83
N THR A 182 30.15 -9.07 9.89
CA THR A 182 31.33 -9.54 10.64
C THR A 182 31.95 -10.83 10.09
N LYS A 183 31.38 -11.44 9.05
CA LYS A 183 31.88 -12.67 8.40
C LYS A 183 32.51 -12.35 7.06
#